data_AF-A0A1B2YXZ9-F1
#
_entry.id   AF-A0A1B2YXZ9-F1
#
_cell.length_a   1.000
_cell.length_b   1.000
_cell.length_c   1.000
_cell.angle_alpha   90.00
_cell.angle_beta   90.00
_cell.angle_gamma   90.00
#
_symmetry.space_group_name_H-M   'P 1'
#
loop_
_entity.id
_entity.type
_entity.pdbx_description
1 polymer ?
#
loop_
_entity_poly.entity_id
_entity_poly.type
_entity_poly.pdbx_seq_one_letter_code
_entity_poly.pdbx_strand_id
1 'polypeptide(L)'
;MKKVLKNVSFVILLLKMCIIFGQETTAQKRIVIDVGHGGKDSGAIGINGIQEKDVVLDVANAILNLNNEMDKPLDIYLTRYSDTLISL
;
A
#
# COMPACT_ATOMS: atom_id res chain seq x y z
N MET A 1 -14.13 47.94 20.52
CA MET A 1 -14.52 46.54 20.77
C MET A 1 -14.97 45.79 19.51
N LYS A 2 -16.00 46.24 18.77
CA LYS A 2 -16.50 45.52 17.56
C LYS A 2 -15.44 45.27 16.48
N LYS A 3 -14.55 46.24 16.21
CA LYS A 3 -13.46 46.12 15.21
C LYS A 3 -12.42 45.07 15.61
N VAL A 4 -12.09 45.02 16.90
CA VAL A 4 -11.17 44.02 17.48
C VAL A 4 -11.78 42.61 17.34
N LEU A 5 -13.06 42.46 17.68
CA LEU A 5 -13.76 41.17 17.56
C LEU A 5 -13.81 40.66 16.11
N LYS A 6 -14.03 41.55 15.14
CA LYS A 6 -14.02 41.22 13.71
C LYS A 6 -12.65 40.73 13.24
N ASN A 7 -11.58 41.38 13.70
CA ASN A 7 -10.22 40.99 13.35
C ASN A 7 -9.84 39.64 13.97
N VAL A 8 -10.23 39.39 15.23
CA VAL A 8 -9.99 38.09 15.89
C VAL A 8 -10.73 36.96 15.16
N SER A 9 -12.00 37.18 14.80
CA SER A 9 -12.79 36.21 14.03
C SER A 9 -12.16 35.92 12.65
N PHE A 10 -11.67 36.95 11.96
CA PHE A 10 -10.98 36.80 10.68
C PHE A 10 -9.69 35.98 10.82
N VAL A 11 -8.87 36.22 11.85
CA VAL A 11 -7.64 35.47 12.10
C VAL A 11 -7.94 34.00 12.41
N ILE A 12 -8.97 33.72 13.22
CA ILE A 12 -9.40 32.34 13.50
C ILE A 12 -9.87 31.63 12.22
N LEU A 13 -10.62 32.32 11.36
CA LEU A 13 -11.07 31.78 10.07
C LEU A 13 -9.88 31.49 9.16
N LEU A 14 -8.91 32.42 9.09
CA LEU A 14 -7.69 32.27 8.30
C LEU A 14 -6.85 31.07 8.78
N LEU A 15 -6.71 30.91 10.10
CA LEU A 15 -5.98 29.80 10.70
C LEU A 15 -6.64 28.44 10.40
N LYS A 16 -7.98 28.38 10.43
CA LYS A 16 -8.72 27.18 10.03
C LYS A 16 -8.49 26.81 8.57
N MET A 17 -8.41 27.79 7.67
CA MET A 17 -8.07 27.53 6.26
C MET A 17 -6.68 26.90 6.12
N CYS A 18 -5.69 27.34 6.90
CA CYS A 18 -4.34 26.74 6.88
C CYS A 18 -4.33 25.27 7.31
N ILE A 19 -5.25 24.83 8.19
CA ILE A 19 -5.36 23.43 8.61
C ILE A 19 -6.06 22.58 7.54
N ILE A 20 -7.10 23.13 6.89
CA ILE A 20 -7.86 22.42 5.84
C ILE A 20 -7.05 22.26 4.54
N PHE A 21 -6.29 23.29 4.18
CA PHE A 21 -5.39 23.28 3.02
C PHE A 21 -3.95 22.91 3.38
N GLY A 22 -3.71 22.54 4.64
CA GLY A 22 -2.42 22.04 5.09
C GLY A 22 -2.12 20.71 4.43
N GLN A 23 -0.91 20.57 3.89
CA GLN A 23 -0.49 19.34 3.23
C GLN A 23 -0.51 18.18 4.24
N GLU A 24 -1.27 17.12 3.94
CA GLU A 24 -1.20 15.85 4.68
C GLU A 24 0.26 15.35 4.64
N THR A 25 0.92 15.35 5.79
CA THR A 25 2.33 14.95 5.91
C THR A 25 2.48 13.43 5.94
N THR A 26 1.36 12.70 5.96
CA THR A 26 1.36 11.25 5.94
C THR A 26 1.43 10.75 4.49
N ALA A 27 2.63 10.73 3.92
CA ALA A 27 2.84 9.98 2.67
C ALA A 27 2.54 8.50 2.95
N GLN A 28 1.41 8.00 2.41
CA GLN A 28 1.07 6.59 2.49
C GLN A 28 2.19 5.80 1.79
N LYS A 29 2.90 4.95 2.54
CA LYS A 29 3.98 4.14 2.00
C LYS A 29 3.39 3.09 1.06
N ARG A 30 3.89 3.06 -0.17
CA ARG A 30 3.59 2.02 -1.15
C ARG A 30 4.56 0.86 -0.98
N ILE A 31 4.03 -0.35 -0.92
CA ILE A 31 4.79 -1.59 -0.81
C ILE A 31 4.56 -2.37 -2.11
N VAL A 32 5.64 -2.79 -2.75
CA VAL A 32 5.59 -3.69 -3.89
C VAL A 32 6.25 -5.00 -3.46
N ILE A 33 5.52 -6.10 -3.59
CA ILE A 33 6.02 -7.44 -3.32
C ILE A 33 6.33 -8.08 -4.66
N ASP A 34 7.60 -8.40 -4.87
CA ASP A 34 8.00 -9.17 -6.03
C ASP A 34 7.71 -10.66 -5.80
N VAL A 35 6.79 -11.20 -6.58
CA VAL A 35 6.38 -12.60 -6.50
C VAL A 35 7.19 -13.37 -7.55
N GLY A 36 8.34 -13.89 -7.12
CA GLY A 36 9.34 -14.48 -8.01
C GLY A 36 8.81 -15.59 -8.93
N HIS A 37 9.52 -15.80 -10.03
CA HIS A 37 9.23 -16.82 -11.05
C HIS A 37 7.83 -16.68 -11.67
N GLY A 38 7.26 -17.77 -12.18
CA GLY A 38 5.93 -17.82 -12.77
C GLY A 38 5.91 -18.30 -14.22
N GLY A 39 4.76 -18.78 -14.67
CA GLY A 39 4.58 -19.38 -15.98
C GLY A 39 5.53 -20.56 -16.20
N LYS A 40 6.40 -20.44 -17.23
CA LYS A 40 7.39 -21.47 -17.59
C LYS A 40 8.59 -21.55 -16.66
N ASP A 41 8.81 -20.54 -15.83
CA ASP A 41 9.87 -20.55 -14.82
C ASP A 41 9.28 -21.06 -13.51
N SER A 42 9.62 -22.30 -13.14
CA SER A 42 9.17 -22.92 -11.89
C SER A 42 9.90 -22.40 -10.66
N GLY A 43 11.04 -21.75 -10.85
CA GLY A 43 12.06 -21.62 -9.81
C GLY A 43 12.58 -22.98 -9.37
N ALA A 44 13.07 -23.05 -8.12
CA ALA A 44 13.53 -24.29 -7.51
C ALA A 44 12.38 -25.32 -7.40
N ILE A 45 12.73 -26.60 -7.60
CA ILE A 45 11.81 -27.73 -7.43
C ILE A 45 12.25 -28.52 -6.20
N GLY A 46 11.39 -28.55 -5.19
CA GLY A 46 11.61 -29.27 -3.94
C GLY A 46 11.20 -30.75 -4.01
N ILE A 47 11.26 -31.40 -2.84
CA ILE A 47 10.77 -32.79 -2.70
C ILE A 47 9.31 -32.89 -3.14
N ASN A 48 8.94 -34.03 -3.72
CA ASN A 48 7.60 -34.30 -4.23
C ASN A 48 7.11 -33.32 -5.32
N GLY A 49 8.00 -32.56 -5.95
CA GLY A 49 7.66 -31.70 -7.09
C GLY A 49 7.08 -30.33 -6.71
N ILE A 50 7.23 -29.90 -5.46
CA ILE A 50 6.83 -28.55 -5.02
C ILE A 50 7.62 -27.52 -5.83
N GLN A 51 6.93 -26.57 -6.46
CA GLN A 51 7.56 -25.53 -7.26
C GLN A 51 7.60 -24.23 -6.48
N GLU A 52 8.76 -23.58 -6.48
CA GLU A 52 8.96 -22.30 -5.80
C GLU A 52 7.93 -21.26 -6.23
N LYS A 53 7.64 -21.18 -7.54
CA LYS A 53 6.66 -20.22 -8.09
C LYS A 53 5.27 -20.31 -7.46
N ASP A 54 4.85 -21.50 -7.04
CA ASP A 54 3.54 -21.74 -6.46
C ASP A 54 3.56 -21.32 -4.99
N VAL A 55 4.60 -21.74 -4.25
CA VAL A 55 4.79 -21.39 -2.83
C VAL A 55 4.87 -19.88 -2.64
N VAL A 56 5.64 -19.16 -3.45
CA VAL A 56 5.79 -17.71 -3.30
C VAL A 56 4.50 -16.96 -3.67
N LEU A 57 3.71 -17.48 -4.62
CA LEU A 57 2.41 -16.91 -4.97
C LEU A 57 1.41 -17.09 -3.83
N ASP A 58 1.36 -18.28 -3.22
CA ASP A 58 0.51 -18.55 -2.07
C ASP A 58 0.85 -17.66 -0.87
N VAL A 59 2.14 -17.46 -0.59
CA VAL A 59 2.60 -16.53 0.46
C VAL A 59 2.18 -15.08 0.15
N ALA A 60 2.36 -14.62 -1.09
CA ALA A 60 1.97 -13.27 -1.48
C ALA A 60 0.46 -13.04 -1.35
N ASN A 61 -0.36 -14.02 -1.76
CA ASN A 61 -1.81 -13.98 -1.59
C ASN A 61 -2.22 -13.98 -0.10
N ALA A 62 -1.54 -14.78 0.74
CA ALA A 62 -1.78 -14.76 2.18
C ALA A 62 -1.47 -13.37 2.79
N ILE A 63 -0.40 -12.71 2.35
CA ILE A 63 -0.09 -11.33 2.77
C ILE A 63 -1.22 -10.36 2.37
N LEU A 64 -1.73 -10.44 1.14
CA LEU A 64 -2.84 -9.59 0.69
C LEU A 64 -4.12 -9.84 1.51
N ASN A 65 -4.45 -11.10 1.79
CA ASN A 65 -5.62 -11.45 2.59
C ASN A 65 -5.52 -10.87 4.00
N LEU A 66 -4.38 -11.06 4.67
CA LEU A 66 -4.12 -10.48 5.99
C LEU A 66 -4.17 -8.95 5.97
N ASN A 67 -3.62 -8.32 4.93
CA ASN A 67 -3.68 -6.86 4.76
C ASN A 67 -5.13 -6.34 4.61
N ASN A 68 -5.98 -7.09 3.91
CA ASN A 68 -7.39 -6.73 3.73
C ASN A 68 -8.22 -6.86 5.03
N GLU A 69 -7.75 -7.66 5.99
CA GLU A 69 -8.38 -7.83 7.31
C GLU A 69 -7.96 -6.75 8.32
N MET A 70 -6.97 -5.90 8.00
CA MET A 70 -6.52 -4.83 8.89
C MET A 70 -7.53 -3.67 8.94
N ASP A 71 -7.69 -3.04 10.11
CA ASP A 71 -8.48 -1.80 10.27
C ASP A 71 -8.00 -0.66 9.35
N LYS A 72 -6.70 -0.67 9.05
CA LYS A 72 -6.05 0.26 8.12
C LYS A 72 -5.13 -0.52 7.17
N PRO A 73 -5.66 -1.02 6.04
CA PRO A 73 -4.87 -1.72 5.04
C PRO A 73 -3.72 -0.87 4.49
N LEU A 74 -2.60 -1.50 4.19
CA LEU A 74 -1.45 -0.90 3.52
C LEU A 74 -1.68 -0.84 2.00
N ASP A 75 -1.00 0.09 1.32
CA ASP A 75 -0.99 0.19 -0.14
C ASP A 75 0.00 -0.85 -0.73
N ILE A 76 -0.48 -2.08 -0.93
CA ILE A 76 0.34 -3.22 -1.39
C ILE A 76 -0.02 -3.59 -2.84
N TYR A 77 1.02 -3.82 -3.65
CA TYR A 77 0.90 -4.37 -5.00
C TYR A 77 1.83 -5.57 -5.18
N LEU A 78 1.41 -6.55 -5.98
CA LEU A 78 2.24 -7.67 -6.42
C LEU A 78 2.77 -7.44 -7.85
N THR A 79 3.98 -7.92 -8.17
CA THR A 79 4.49 -7.92 -9.55
C THR A 79 3.72 -8.87 -10.47
N ARG A 80 3.15 -9.96 -9.91
CA ARG A 80 2.16 -10.83 -10.54
C ARG A 80 1.11 -11.30 -9.54
N TYR A 81 -0.12 -11.51 -10.02
CA TYR A 81 -1.27 -11.99 -9.23
C TYR A 81 -1.75 -13.38 -9.64
N SER A 82 -1.06 -14.01 -10.59
CA SER A 82 -1.35 -15.34 -11.11
C SER A 82 -0.06 -16.02 -11.56
N ASP A 83 -0.16 -17.26 -12.05
CA ASP A 83 0.96 -17.99 -12.62
C ASP A 83 1.37 -17.42 -13.99
N THR A 84 2.04 -16.26 -13.97
CA THR A 84 2.51 -15.53 -15.15
C THR A 84 3.99 -15.25 -15.02
N LEU A 85 4.75 -15.47 -16.09
CA LEU A 85 6.16 -15.10 -16.13
C LEU A 85 6.30 -13.58 -16.32
N ILE A 86 7.01 -12.92 -15.40
CA ILE A 86 7.44 -11.52 -15.52
C ILE A 86 8.96 -11.50 -15.74
N SER A 87 9.44 -10.74 -16.72
CA SER A 87 10.88 -10.57 -16.94
C SER A 87 11.48 -9.57 -15.94
N LEU A 88 12.72 -9.82 -15.50
CA LEU A 88 13.52 -8.87 -14.73
C LEU A 88 13.98 -7.66 -15.56
#